data_AF-A0A8B7NNX9-F1
#
_entry.id   AF-A0A8B7NNX9-F1
#
_cell.length_a   1.000
_cell.length_b   1.000
_cell.length_c   1.000
_cell.angle_alpha   90.00
_cell.angle_beta   90.00
_cell.angle_gamma   90.00
#
_symmetry.space_group_name_H-M   'P 1'
#
loop_
_entity.id
_entity.type
_entity.pdbx_description
1 polymer ?
#
loop_
_entity_poly.entity_id
_entity_poly.type
_entity_poly.pdbx_seq_one_letter_code
_entity_poly.pdbx_strand_id
1 'polypeptide(L)'
;MGSTAAISIFAAFSNIIAGMFTTPTVYTTSVMPEDTIVDFIVVGSGSAGSVVAGRLSEVPDWEVLVLEAGGQPPAFTKIPILQMASANPNANFINFYKTPPQKNYNQFLASNELTYPRGRMIGGTGAINLMVYSRGNPQDYDNWAQSGNPGWDWETVLKYFKKSEDYRSPLKPKDAPFHGIGGPLSVQKVGWMPPVGKLAIEAGKELGLEEIDYNTDTKIATTS
;
A
#
# COMPACT_ATOMS: atom_id res chain seq x y z
N MET A 1 -1.31 15.14 34.54
CA MET A 1 -2.03 13.86 34.76
C MET A 1 -3.04 13.50 33.65
N GLY A 2 -3.10 14.22 32.51
CA GLY A 2 -4.12 14.00 31.47
C GLY A 2 -3.68 13.25 30.20
N SER A 3 -2.40 12.94 29.99
CA SER A 3 -1.91 12.38 28.71
C SER A 3 -1.88 10.84 28.67
N THR A 4 -1.68 10.17 29.79
CA THR A 4 -1.61 8.69 29.88
C THR A 4 -2.99 8.03 29.79
N ALA A 5 -4.05 8.70 30.23
CA ALA A 5 -5.41 8.16 30.17
C ALA A 5 -5.95 8.08 28.73
N ALA A 6 -5.66 9.08 27.88
CA ALA A 6 -6.10 9.08 26.48
C ALA A 6 -5.42 7.97 25.66
N ILE A 7 -4.12 7.73 25.88
CA ILE A 7 -3.35 6.66 25.22
C ILE A 7 -3.88 5.28 25.64
N SER A 8 -4.17 5.08 26.94
CA SER A 8 -4.72 3.82 27.44
C SER A 8 -6.13 3.53 26.94
N ILE A 9 -7.00 4.55 26.83
CA ILE A 9 -8.35 4.38 26.27
C ILE A 9 -8.28 4.04 24.77
N PHE A 10 -7.36 4.66 24.04
CA PHE A 10 -7.19 4.41 22.60
C PHE A 10 -6.61 3.03 22.29
N ALA A 11 -5.62 2.57 23.08
CA ALA A 11 -5.08 1.21 22.97
C ALA A 11 -6.14 0.15 23.34
N ALA A 12 -6.97 0.41 24.36
CA ALA A 12 -8.08 -0.47 24.71
C ALA A 12 -9.15 -0.53 23.61
N PHE A 13 -9.50 0.60 22.99
CA PHE A 13 -10.43 0.64 21.86
C PHE A 13 -9.91 -0.14 20.65
N SER A 14 -8.62 -0.01 20.35
CA SER A 14 -7.97 -0.73 19.24
C SER A 14 -8.01 -2.25 19.44
N ASN A 15 -7.80 -2.72 20.69
CA ASN A 15 -7.90 -4.14 21.02
C ASN A 15 -9.33 -4.68 20.96
N ILE A 16 -10.32 -3.90 21.39
CA ILE A 16 -11.75 -4.28 21.32
C ILE A 16 -12.20 -4.39 19.86
N ILE A 17 -11.86 -3.41 19.02
CA ILE A 17 -12.18 -3.42 17.59
C ILE A 17 -11.48 -4.60 16.90
N ALA A 18 -10.19 -4.83 17.17
CA ALA A 18 -9.48 -5.97 16.61
C ALA A 18 -10.13 -7.31 17.00
N GLY A 19 -10.59 -7.46 18.25
CA GLY A 19 -11.27 -8.68 18.72
C GLY A 19 -12.66 -8.92 18.12
N MET A 20 -13.36 -7.87 17.65
CA MET A 20 -14.69 -8.00 17.04
C MET A 20 -14.67 -8.39 15.56
N PHE A 21 -13.53 -8.21 14.87
CA PHE A 21 -13.41 -8.39 13.41
C PHE A 21 -12.50 -9.54 12.98
N THR A 22 -12.13 -10.43 13.91
CA THR A 22 -11.23 -11.57 13.69
C THR A 22 -11.93 -12.89 13.41
N THR A 23 -13.26 -12.94 13.25
CA THR A 23 -13.94 -14.17 12.83
C THR A 23 -13.46 -14.56 11.43
N PRO A 24 -12.73 -15.69 11.28
CA PRO A 24 -12.27 -16.12 9.98
C PRO A 24 -13.48 -16.50 9.14
N THR A 25 -13.60 -15.96 7.93
CA THR A 25 -14.50 -16.55 6.94
C THR A 25 -13.94 -17.93 6.58
N VAL A 26 -14.64 -18.99 7.01
CA VAL A 26 -14.29 -20.38 6.70
C VAL A 26 -14.67 -20.63 5.24
N TYR A 27 -13.67 -20.88 4.39
CA TYR A 27 -13.89 -21.39 3.04
C TYR A 27 -13.64 -22.89 3.02
N THR A 28 -14.39 -23.55 2.13
CA THR A 28 -14.24 -24.96 1.81
C THR A 28 -12.80 -25.28 1.45
N THR A 29 -12.13 -26.07 2.28
CA THR A 29 -10.90 -26.78 1.93
C THR A 29 -11.24 -27.88 0.93
N SER A 30 -11.37 -27.54 -0.35
CA SER A 30 -11.21 -28.55 -1.39
C SER A 30 -9.72 -28.84 -1.50
N VAL A 31 -9.35 -30.09 -1.24
CA VAL A 31 -7.98 -30.54 -1.50
C VAL A 31 -7.78 -30.49 -3.01
N MET A 32 -6.80 -29.70 -3.46
CA MET A 32 -6.39 -29.71 -4.87
C MET A 32 -5.87 -31.11 -5.20
N PRO A 33 -6.32 -31.75 -6.30
CA PRO A 33 -5.78 -33.03 -6.74
C PRO A 33 -4.25 -32.97 -6.86
N GLU A 34 -3.54 -34.04 -6.47
CA GLU A 34 -2.07 -34.09 -6.56
C GLU A 34 -1.56 -33.86 -7.99
N ASP A 35 -2.34 -34.24 -9.00
CA ASP A 35 -2.02 -34.08 -10.42
C ASP A 35 -2.56 -32.76 -11.03
N THR A 36 -2.83 -31.74 -10.22
CA THR A 36 -3.27 -30.43 -10.75
C THR A 36 -2.14 -29.82 -11.59
N ILE A 37 -2.41 -29.61 -12.86
CA ILE A 37 -1.55 -28.86 -13.78
C ILE A 37 -2.14 -27.47 -13.95
N VAL A 38 -1.31 -26.44 -13.81
CA VAL A 38 -1.69 -25.04 -14.07
C VAL A 38 -0.62 -24.38 -14.94
N ASP A 39 -0.99 -23.35 -15.68
CA ASP A 39 -0.06 -22.61 -16.53
C ASP A 39 0.87 -21.71 -15.71
N PHE A 40 0.34 -21.11 -14.64
CA PHE A 40 1.10 -20.18 -13.80
C PHE A 40 0.87 -20.44 -12.31
N ILE A 41 1.96 -20.32 -11.55
CA ILE A 41 1.92 -20.29 -10.08
C ILE A 41 2.43 -18.93 -9.61
N VAL A 42 1.57 -18.17 -8.92
CA VAL A 42 1.93 -16.92 -8.27
C VAL A 42 2.10 -17.15 -6.78
N VAL A 43 3.32 -16.98 -6.27
CA VAL A 43 3.64 -17.16 -4.86
C VAL A 43 3.56 -15.81 -4.14
N GLY A 44 2.54 -15.67 -3.29
CA GLY A 44 2.21 -14.46 -2.54
C GLY A 44 1.17 -13.61 -3.25
N SER A 45 0.06 -13.33 -2.56
CA SER A 45 -1.05 -12.51 -3.04
C SER A 45 -0.97 -11.07 -2.50
N GLY A 46 0.24 -10.54 -2.35
CA GLY A 46 0.47 -9.13 -1.98
C GLY A 46 0.09 -8.15 -3.10
N SER A 47 0.45 -6.87 -2.94
CA SER A 47 0.11 -5.82 -3.91
C SER A 47 0.51 -6.15 -5.36
N ALA A 48 1.69 -6.70 -5.58
CA ALA A 48 2.15 -7.08 -6.93
C ALA A 48 1.57 -8.43 -7.37
N GLY A 49 1.62 -9.45 -6.50
CA GLY A 49 1.17 -10.80 -6.85
C GLY A 49 -0.32 -10.87 -7.18
N SER A 50 -1.16 -10.11 -6.46
CA SER A 50 -2.59 -9.99 -6.80
C SER A 50 -2.82 -9.38 -8.18
N VAL A 51 -2.02 -8.38 -8.57
CA VAL A 51 -2.12 -7.77 -9.91
C VAL A 51 -1.67 -8.73 -10.99
N VAL A 52 -0.54 -9.43 -10.79
CA VAL A 52 -0.03 -10.42 -11.75
C VAL A 52 -1.04 -11.54 -11.94
N ALA A 53 -1.53 -12.15 -10.85
CA ALA A 53 -2.52 -13.22 -10.91
C ALA A 53 -3.80 -12.76 -11.63
N GLY A 54 -4.33 -11.59 -11.26
CA GLY A 54 -5.53 -11.04 -11.86
C GLY A 54 -5.40 -10.76 -13.36
N ARG A 55 -4.22 -10.29 -13.83
CA ARG A 55 -3.98 -10.03 -15.25
C ARG A 55 -3.75 -11.31 -16.05
N LEU A 56 -3.06 -12.30 -15.49
CA LEU A 56 -2.91 -13.61 -16.14
C LEU A 56 -4.28 -14.28 -16.30
N SER A 57 -5.15 -14.20 -15.28
CA SER A 57 -6.50 -14.77 -15.35
C SER A 57 -7.48 -14.05 -16.30
N GLU A 58 -7.09 -12.92 -16.90
CA GLU A 58 -7.89 -12.28 -17.97
C GLU A 58 -7.87 -13.11 -19.27
N VAL A 59 -6.91 -14.03 -19.42
CA VAL A 59 -6.85 -14.98 -20.53
C VAL A 59 -7.64 -16.24 -20.14
N PRO A 60 -8.80 -16.53 -20.76
CA PRO A 60 -9.68 -17.62 -20.33
C PRO A 60 -9.08 -19.02 -20.40
N ASP A 61 -8.08 -19.19 -21.27
CA ASP A 61 -7.40 -20.48 -21.49
C ASP A 61 -6.27 -20.73 -20.48
N TRP A 62 -5.93 -19.77 -19.62
CA TRP A 62 -4.87 -19.91 -18.63
C TRP A 62 -5.41 -20.25 -17.24
N GLU A 63 -4.89 -21.31 -16.64
CA GLU A 63 -5.12 -21.66 -15.25
C GLU A 63 -4.02 -21.05 -14.36
N VAL A 64 -4.45 -20.27 -13.35
CA VAL A 64 -3.54 -19.53 -12.47
C VAL A 64 -3.77 -19.95 -11.02
N LEU A 65 -2.75 -20.57 -10.41
CA LEU A 65 -2.73 -20.90 -8.99
C LEU A 65 -2.07 -19.78 -8.18
N VAL A 66 -2.70 -19.34 -7.10
CA VAL A 66 -2.12 -18.37 -6.16
C VAL A 66 -1.87 -19.05 -4.82
N LEU A 67 -0.64 -18.97 -4.33
CA LEU A 67 -0.24 -19.50 -3.02
C LEU A 67 -0.03 -18.34 -2.05
N GLU A 68 -0.87 -18.23 -1.02
CA GLU A 68 -0.75 -17.22 0.03
C GLU A 68 -0.54 -17.88 1.39
N ALA A 69 0.46 -17.41 2.13
CA ALA A 69 0.80 -17.95 3.45
C ALA A 69 -0.17 -17.51 4.55
N GLY A 70 -0.91 -16.42 4.30
CA GLY A 70 -1.95 -15.87 5.16
C GLY A 70 -3.37 -16.30 4.80
N GLY A 71 -4.31 -15.81 5.60
CA GLY A 71 -5.74 -16.00 5.36
C GLY A 71 -6.39 -14.79 4.69
N GLN A 72 -7.71 -14.67 4.84
CA GLN A 72 -8.41 -13.47 4.44
C GLN A 72 -8.01 -12.26 5.30
N PRO A 73 -8.03 -11.05 4.73
CA PRO A 73 -7.80 -9.85 5.52
C PRO A 73 -8.96 -9.66 6.52
N PRO A 74 -8.67 -9.28 7.78
CA PRO A 74 -9.71 -8.95 8.76
C PRO A 74 -10.60 -7.79 8.27
N ALA A 75 -11.85 -7.73 8.73
CA ALA A 75 -12.81 -6.76 8.20
C ALA A 75 -12.38 -5.29 8.39
N PHE A 76 -11.63 -4.98 9.45
CA PHE A 76 -11.15 -3.61 9.72
C PHE A 76 -10.21 -3.08 8.63
N THR A 77 -9.54 -3.95 7.87
CA THR A 77 -8.62 -3.53 6.77
C THR A 77 -9.35 -2.76 5.66
N LYS A 78 -10.68 -2.93 5.57
CA LYS A 78 -11.54 -2.19 4.63
C LYS A 78 -11.91 -0.78 5.13
N ILE A 79 -11.60 -0.46 6.39
CA ILE A 79 -11.93 0.81 7.03
C ILE A 79 -10.62 1.54 7.31
N PRO A 80 -10.26 2.57 6.52
CA PRO A 80 -8.90 3.08 6.51
C PRO A 80 -8.41 3.67 7.83
N ILE A 81 -9.30 4.32 8.58
CA ILE A 81 -8.97 4.90 9.88
C ILE A 81 -8.60 3.82 10.92
N LEU A 82 -9.00 2.56 10.71
CA LEU A 82 -8.72 1.44 11.59
C LEU A 82 -7.39 0.76 11.27
N GLN A 83 -6.61 1.26 10.30
CA GLN A 83 -5.31 0.69 9.93
C GLN A 83 -4.38 0.50 11.14
N MET A 84 -4.45 1.38 12.15
CA MET A 84 -3.62 1.30 13.35
C MET A 84 -3.83 0.03 14.19
N ALA A 85 -4.94 -0.67 14.02
CA ALA A 85 -5.13 -2.00 14.63
C ALA A 85 -4.07 -3.02 14.17
N SER A 86 -3.43 -2.76 13.02
CA SER A 86 -2.29 -3.54 12.50
C SER A 86 -1.01 -3.40 13.35
N ALA A 87 -0.96 -2.46 14.30
CA ALA A 87 0.16 -2.35 15.24
C ALA A 87 0.05 -3.34 16.41
N ASN A 88 -1.04 -4.12 16.51
CA ASN A 88 -1.19 -5.12 17.56
C ASN A 88 -0.13 -6.22 17.41
N PRO A 89 0.81 -6.39 18.37
CA PRO A 89 1.87 -7.39 18.27
C PRO A 89 1.36 -8.83 18.27
N ASN A 90 0.11 -9.06 18.69
CA ASN A 90 -0.53 -10.37 18.70
C ASN A 90 -1.36 -10.64 17.43
N ALA A 91 -1.29 -9.77 16.41
CA ALA A 91 -2.00 -9.98 15.15
C ALA A 91 -1.44 -11.20 14.40
N ASN A 92 -2.24 -12.25 14.26
CA ASN A 92 -1.86 -13.48 13.54
C ASN A 92 -1.81 -13.31 12.00
N PHE A 93 -2.28 -12.18 11.49
CA PHE A 93 -2.28 -11.80 10.08
C PHE A 93 -1.12 -10.85 9.70
N ILE A 94 -0.15 -10.62 10.61
CA ILE A 94 1.03 -9.78 10.36
C ILE A 94 2.29 -10.53 10.78
N ASN A 95 3.29 -10.52 9.90
CA ASN A 95 4.65 -10.90 10.24
C ASN A 95 5.40 -9.67 10.75
N PHE A 96 5.70 -9.63 12.04
CA PHE A 96 6.50 -8.58 12.66
C PHE A 96 7.99 -8.93 12.60
N TYR A 97 8.60 -8.74 11.42
CA TYR A 97 10.04 -8.90 11.29
C TYR A 97 10.77 -7.82 12.09
N LYS A 98 11.95 -8.15 12.60
CA LYS A 98 12.80 -7.19 13.29
C LYS A 98 14.13 -7.07 12.56
N THR A 99 14.65 -5.85 12.47
CA THR A 99 16.05 -5.66 12.10
C THR A 99 16.95 -6.19 13.20
N PRO A 100 18.20 -6.56 12.91
CA PRO A 100 19.20 -6.65 13.97
C PRO A 100 19.38 -5.28 14.65
N PRO A 101 19.95 -5.23 15.87
CA PRO A 101 20.27 -3.98 16.55
C PRO A 101 21.13 -3.06 15.68
N GLN A 102 20.73 -1.80 15.57
CA GLN A 102 21.39 -0.81 14.72
C GLN A 102 22.31 0.08 15.55
N LYS A 103 23.56 0.28 15.09
CA LYS A 103 24.56 1.09 15.82
C LYS A 103 24.21 2.59 15.83
N ASN A 104 23.74 3.10 14.69
CA ASN A 104 23.53 4.54 14.44
C ASN A 104 22.07 4.88 14.15
N TYR A 105 21.14 3.96 14.40
CA TYR A 105 19.72 4.14 14.11
C TYR A 105 18.90 3.55 15.26
N ASN A 106 17.68 4.05 15.47
CA ASN A 106 16.78 3.60 16.56
C ASN A 106 17.37 3.67 17.98
N GLN A 107 18.33 4.56 18.25
CA GLN A 107 19.01 4.66 19.56
C GLN A 107 18.07 5.03 20.72
N PHE A 108 16.85 5.49 20.42
CA PHE A 108 15.79 5.75 21.40
C PHE A 108 14.96 4.52 21.77
N LEU A 109 15.13 3.39 21.07
CA LEU A 109 14.48 2.12 21.36
C LEU A 109 15.40 1.26 22.21
N ALA A 110 14.89 0.67 23.30
CA ALA A 110 15.72 -0.11 24.23
C ALA A 110 16.50 -1.27 23.58
N SER A 111 16.00 -1.83 22.48
CA SER A 111 16.67 -2.89 21.72
C SER A 111 17.52 -2.39 20.55
N ASN A 112 17.45 -1.11 20.18
CA ASN A 112 17.99 -0.56 18.93
C ASN A 112 17.51 -1.29 17.65
N GLU A 113 16.41 -2.05 17.73
CA GLU A 113 15.82 -2.80 16.61
C GLU A 113 14.60 -2.05 16.04
N LEU A 114 14.37 -2.14 14.73
CA LEU A 114 13.15 -1.67 14.09
C LEU A 114 12.24 -2.85 13.78
N THR A 115 10.95 -2.69 14.08
CA THR A 115 9.92 -3.64 13.66
C THR A 115 9.40 -3.27 12.27
N TYR A 116 9.41 -4.23 11.35
CA TYR A 116 8.88 -4.14 9.99
C TYR A 116 7.64 -5.03 9.85
N PRO A 117 6.43 -4.48 10.03
CA PRO A 117 5.20 -5.24 9.85
C PRO A 117 4.99 -5.57 8.36
N ARG A 118 4.76 -6.85 8.06
CA ARG A 118 4.40 -7.34 6.72
C ARG A 118 3.07 -8.07 6.78
N GLY A 119 2.11 -7.68 5.95
CA GLY A 119 0.80 -8.34 5.92
C GLY A 119 0.95 -9.80 5.49
N ARG A 120 0.40 -10.71 6.29
CA ARG A 120 0.31 -12.15 6.03
C ARG A 120 -1.17 -12.49 5.84
N MET A 121 -1.70 -12.07 4.70
CA MET A 121 -3.10 -12.22 4.29
C MET A 121 -3.23 -11.92 2.79
N ILE A 122 -4.38 -12.23 2.19
CA ILE A 122 -4.70 -11.76 0.83
C ILE A 122 -4.65 -10.23 0.75
N GLY A 123 -3.95 -9.71 -0.25
CA GLY A 123 -3.61 -8.28 -0.40
C GLY A 123 -2.28 -7.89 0.26
N GLY A 124 -1.73 -8.73 1.14
CA GLY A 124 -0.44 -8.54 1.81
C GLY A 124 -0.33 -7.21 2.54
N THR A 125 0.84 -6.57 2.48
CA THR A 125 1.04 -5.24 3.10
C THR A 125 0.14 -4.15 2.50
N GLY A 126 -0.37 -4.33 1.28
CA GLY A 126 -1.34 -3.42 0.68
C GLY A 126 -2.62 -3.30 1.51
N ALA A 127 -3.06 -4.38 2.16
CA ALA A 127 -4.26 -4.40 2.99
C ALA A 127 -4.10 -3.68 4.35
N ILE A 128 -2.87 -3.32 4.74
CA ILE A 128 -2.56 -2.64 6.01
C ILE A 128 -1.81 -1.32 5.80
N ASN A 129 -1.79 -0.79 4.57
CA ASN A 129 -1.12 0.47 4.27
C ASN A 129 -1.98 1.68 4.70
N LEU A 130 -1.39 2.87 4.65
CA LEU A 130 -2.08 4.12 5.01
C LEU A 130 -2.91 4.72 3.86
N MET A 131 -3.18 3.93 2.80
CA MET A 131 -3.83 4.36 1.55
C MET A 131 -3.20 5.58 0.86
N VAL A 132 -1.93 5.87 1.14
CA VAL A 132 -1.20 6.91 0.44
C VAL A 132 -0.92 6.42 -0.98
N TYR A 133 -1.43 7.15 -1.97
CA TYR A 133 -1.14 6.91 -3.37
C TYR A 133 -0.12 7.93 -3.87
N SER A 134 1.10 7.46 -4.11
CA SER A 134 2.18 8.25 -4.70
C SER A 134 2.93 7.42 -5.73
N ARG A 135 3.28 8.04 -6.85
CA ARG A 135 4.22 7.51 -7.84
C ARG A 135 5.65 7.94 -7.48
N GLY A 136 6.63 7.23 -8.03
CA GLY A 136 8.03 7.64 -7.95
C GLY A 136 8.31 8.85 -8.84
N ASN A 137 9.51 9.43 -8.72
CA ASN A 137 9.92 10.51 -9.60
C ASN A 137 10.19 9.93 -11.01
N PRO A 138 9.78 10.62 -12.10
CA PRO A 138 10.11 10.21 -13.47
C PRO A 138 11.60 9.83 -13.65
N GLN A 139 12.50 10.57 -13.02
CA GLN A 139 13.93 10.34 -13.11
C GLN A 139 14.35 8.99 -12.52
N ASP A 140 13.66 8.48 -11.50
CA ASP A 140 13.98 7.18 -10.90
C ASP A 140 13.76 6.04 -11.91
N TYR A 141 12.68 6.12 -12.67
CA TYR A 141 12.34 5.15 -13.71
C TYR A 141 13.30 5.24 -14.90
N ASP A 142 13.61 6.46 -15.36
CA ASP A 142 14.59 6.66 -16.43
C ASP A 142 15.97 6.14 -16.01
N ASN A 143 16.36 6.32 -14.74
CA ASN A 143 17.60 5.77 -14.19
C ASN A 143 17.58 4.24 -14.17
N TRP A 144 16.43 3.60 -13.89
CA TRP A 144 16.31 2.13 -13.97
C TRP A 144 16.52 1.63 -15.40
N ALA A 145 15.94 2.30 -16.39
CA ALA A 145 16.14 1.96 -17.79
C ALA A 145 17.61 2.11 -18.21
N GLN A 146 18.26 3.21 -17.82
CA GLN A 146 19.68 3.46 -18.07
C GLN A 146 20.58 2.45 -17.35
N SER A 147 20.13 1.88 -16.24
CA SER A 147 20.83 0.83 -15.49
C SER A 147 20.69 -0.57 -16.12
N GLY A 148 20.18 -0.66 -17.35
CA GLY A 148 20.07 -1.92 -18.09
C GLY A 148 18.71 -2.61 -18.00
N ASN A 149 17.66 -1.91 -17.58
CA ASN A 149 16.29 -2.44 -17.49
C ASN A 149 15.38 -1.82 -18.58
N PRO A 150 15.53 -2.21 -19.87
CA PRO A 150 14.76 -1.61 -20.95
C PRO A 150 13.25 -1.75 -20.70
N GLY A 151 12.48 -0.70 -21.00
CA GLY A 151 11.04 -0.65 -20.76
C GLY A 151 10.62 -0.28 -19.33
N TRP A 152 11.57 0.10 -18.47
CA TRP A 152 11.29 0.64 -17.13
C TRP A 152 11.45 2.17 -17.03
N ASP A 153 11.57 2.87 -18.16
CA ASP A 153 11.57 4.33 -18.23
C ASP A 153 10.20 4.93 -17.87
N TRP A 154 10.17 6.24 -17.56
CA TRP A 154 8.95 6.92 -17.13
C TRP A 154 7.80 6.79 -18.13
N GLU A 155 8.09 6.97 -19.42
CA GLU A 155 7.06 6.91 -20.47
C GLU A 155 6.40 5.53 -20.52
N THR A 156 7.20 4.47 -20.38
CA THR A 156 6.71 3.10 -20.39
C THR A 156 5.90 2.77 -19.13
N VAL A 157 6.40 3.10 -17.94
CA VAL A 157 5.68 2.77 -16.69
C VAL A 157 4.41 3.62 -16.50
N LEU A 158 4.39 4.86 -17.00
CA LEU A 158 3.21 5.73 -16.94
C LEU A 158 2.00 5.10 -17.62
N LYS A 159 2.21 4.38 -18.74
CA LYS A 159 1.14 3.63 -19.43
C LYS A 159 0.48 2.62 -18.48
N TYR A 160 1.27 1.93 -17.64
CA TYR A 160 0.76 0.96 -16.67
C TYR A 160 0.17 1.59 -15.40
N PHE A 161 0.71 2.72 -14.94
CA PHE A 161 0.07 3.50 -13.87
C PHE A 161 -1.34 3.93 -14.29
N LYS A 162 -1.48 4.48 -15.50
CA LYS A 162 -2.79 4.85 -16.04
C LYS A 162 -3.72 3.65 -16.28
N LYS A 163 -3.19 2.50 -16.69
CA LYS A 163 -3.99 1.27 -16.87
C LYS A 163 -4.55 0.73 -15.55
N SER A 164 -3.84 0.93 -14.44
CA SER A 164 -4.30 0.45 -13.13
C SER A 164 -5.22 1.44 -12.41
N GLU A 165 -5.03 2.73 -12.63
CA GLU A 165 -5.73 3.81 -11.95
C GLU A 165 -7.16 4.05 -12.46
N ASP A 166 -8.04 4.36 -11.53
CA ASP A 166 -9.34 4.97 -11.76
C ASP A 166 -9.49 6.23 -10.90
N TYR A 167 -9.06 7.35 -11.46
CA TYR A 167 -9.00 8.63 -10.76
C TYR A 167 -10.38 9.28 -10.65
N ARG A 168 -10.82 9.57 -9.42
CA ARG A 168 -12.20 10.01 -9.12
C ARG A 168 -12.34 11.50 -8.75
N SER A 169 -11.25 12.26 -8.73
CA SER A 169 -11.29 13.68 -8.35
C SER A 169 -11.21 14.61 -9.57
N PRO A 170 -11.66 15.87 -9.47
CA PRO A 170 -11.45 16.85 -10.53
C PRO A 170 -9.96 17.05 -10.83
N LEU A 171 -9.61 17.00 -12.12
CA LEU A 171 -8.26 17.20 -12.62
C LEU A 171 -8.12 18.57 -13.27
N LYS A 172 -6.95 19.20 -13.11
CA LYS A 172 -6.60 20.37 -13.93
C LYS A 172 -6.30 19.86 -15.35
N PRO A 173 -6.60 20.64 -16.42
CA PRO A 173 -6.32 20.21 -17.79
C PRO A 173 -4.88 19.77 -18.03
N LYS A 174 -3.91 20.41 -17.36
CA LYS A 174 -2.49 20.06 -17.45
C LYS A 174 -2.13 18.71 -16.81
N ASP A 175 -2.90 18.27 -15.81
CA ASP A 175 -2.62 17.03 -15.06
C ASP A 175 -3.34 15.83 -15.71
N ALA A 176 -4.42 16.08 -16.46
CA ALA A 176 -5.25 15.05 -17.09
C ALA A 176 -4.47 14.01 -17.94
N PRO A 177 -3.42 14.38 -18.73
CA PRO A 177 -2.65 13.41 -19.49
C PRO A 177 -1.95 12.32 -18.65
N PHE A 178 -1.72 12.58 -17.35
CA PHE A 178 -1.01 11.68 -16.45
C PHE A 178 -1.91 10.69 -15.70
N HIS A 179 -3.23 10.85 -15.76
CA HIS A 179 -4.16 10.02 -15.00
C HIS A 179 -4.98 9.05 -15.86
N GLY A 180 -5.32 7.92 -15.25
CA GLY A 180 -6.20 6.88 -15.80
C GLY A 180 -7.61 6.95 -15.21
N ILE A 181 -8.60 6.49 -15.98
CA ILE A 181 -9.99 6.33 -15.56
C ILE A 181 -10.43 4.94 -15.99
N GLY A 182 -11.19 4.24 -15.14
CA GLY A 182 -11.74 2.91 -15.43
C GLY A 182 -10.81 1.73 -15.10
N GLY A 183 -9.63 1.98 -14.53
CA GLY A 183 -8.78 0.93 -13.96
C GLY A 183 -9.38 0.28 -12.70
N PRO A 184 -8.81 -0.84 -12.23
CA PRO A 184 -9.31 -1.54 -11.04
C PRO A 184 -9.01 -0.80 -9.72
N LEU A 185 -8.04 0.12 -9.68
CA LEU A 185 -7.63 0.82 -8.46
C LEU A 185 -8.26 2.22 -8.40
N SER A 186 -9.33 2.36 -7.62
CA SER A 186 -9.93 3.68 -7.36
C SER A 186 -9.00 4.57 -6.54
N VAL A 187 -8.70 5.76 -7.05
CA VAL A 187 -7.84 6.77 -6.42
C VAL A 187 -8.58 8.10 -6.37
N GLN A 188 -8.48 8.81 -5.25
CA GLN A 188 -9.09 10.13 -5.10
C GLN A 188 -8.30 11.00 -4.14
N LYS A 189 -8.47 12.32 -4.28
CA LYS A 189 -8.02 13.27 -3.27
C LYS A 189 -8.81 13.07 -1.98
N VAL A 190 -8.16 13.38 -0.85
CA VAL A 190 -8.80 13.37 0.46
C VAL A 190 -10.02 14.28 0.45
N GLY A 191 -11.20 13.73 0.74
CA GLY A 191 -12.46 14.48 0.70
C GLY A 191 -12.62 15.47 1.86
N TRP A 192 -12.05 15.15 3.03
CA TRP A 192 -12.04 16.04 4.20
C TRP A 192 -10.62 16.17 4.76
N MET A 193 -10.16 17.41 4.87
CA MET A 193 -8.85 17.74 5.43
C MET A 193 -9.02 18.47 6.76
N PRO A 194 -8.31 18.05 7.83
CA PRO A 194 -8.35 18.75 9.11
C PRO A 194 -7.77 20.17 9.00
N PRO A 195 -8.17 21.12 9.87
CA PRO A 195 -7.66 22.50 9.82
C PRO A 195 -6.14 22.62 9.81
N VAL A 196 -5.45 21.76 10.57
CA VAL A 196 -3.97 21.71 10.59
C VAL A 196 -3.37 21.40 9.22
N GLY A 197 -4.04 20.59 8.40
CA GLY A 197 -3.57 20.29 7.04
C GLY A 197 -3.66 21.50 6.12
N LYS A 198 -4.70 22.31 6.26
CA LYS A 198 -4.84 23.57 5.50
C LYS A 198 -3.77 24.58 5.89
N LEU A 199 -3.53 24.73 7.20
CA LEU A 199 -2.46 25.59 7.72
C LEU A 199 -1.08 25.15 7.21
N ALA A 200 -0.82 23.85 7.12
CA ALA A 200 0.43 23.34 6.57
C ALA A 200 0.61 23.70 5.08
N ILE A 201 -0.46 23.66 4.29
CA ILE A 201 -0.43 24.08 2.87
C ILE A 201 -0.19 25.60 2.76
N GLU A 202 -0.83 26.41 3.60
CA GLU A 202 -0.64 27.86 3.64
C GLU A 202 0.79 28.23 4.02
N ALA A 203 1.35 27.61 5.06
CA ALA A 203 2.74 27.81 5.46
C ALA A 203 3.72 27.42 4.33
N GLY A 204 3.43 26.35 3.57
CA GLY A 204 4.21 26.01 2.38
C GLY A 204 4.22 27.12 1.34
N LYS A 205 3.07 27.76 1.09
CA LYS A 205 2.93 28.89 0.16
C LYS A 205 3.70 30.12 0.64
N GLU A 206 3.70 30.40 1.94
CA GLU A 206 4.52 31.47 2.54
C GLU A 206 6.02 31.24 2.36
N LEU A 207 6.45 29.98 2.31
CA LEU A 207 7.83 29.59 1.98
C LEU A 207 8.13 29.58 0.48
N GLY A 208 7.17 30.00 -0.36
CA GLY A 208 7.31 30.03 -1.82
C GLY A 208 7.13 28.66 -2.50
N LEU A 209 6.57 27.66 -1.82
CA LEU A 209 6.25 26.37 -2.42
C LEU A 209 4.93 26.43 -3.20
N GLU A 210 4.92 25.82 -4.38
CA GLU A 210 3.72 25.71 -5.21
C GLU A 210 2.94 24.43 -4.91
N GLU A 211 1.61 24.53 -4.97
CA GLU A 211 0.72 23.38 -4.86
C GLU A 211 0.60 22.65 -6.22
N ILE A 212 1.22 21.48 -6.30
CA ILE A 212 1.34 20.66 -7.51
C ILE A 212 0.66 19.29 -7.35
N ASP A 213 0.37 18.64 -8.48
CA ASP A 213 0.08 17.21 -8.48
C ASP A 213 1.39 16.43 -8.62
N TYR A 214 1.77 15.74 -7.54
CA TYR A 214 3.03 15.00 -7.47
C TYR A 214 2.99 13.64 -8.19
N ASN A 215 1.85 13.24 -8.77
CA ASN A 215 1.72 12.01 -9.56
C ASN A 215 1.85 12.25 -11.09
N THR A 216 2.38 13.42 -11.47
CA THR A 216 2.64 13.86 -12.85
C THR A 216 4.12 13.68 -13.22
N ASP A 217 4.56 14.26 -14.33
CA ASP A 217 5.98 14.35 -14.70
C ASP A 217 6.79 15.36 -13.88
N THR A 218 6.18 15.96 -12.85
CA THR A 218 6.86 16.93 -12.00
C THR A 218 8.02 16.28 -11.25
N LYS A 219 9.24 16.78 -11.48
CA LYS A 219 10.44 16.33 -10.78
C LYS A 219 10.52 17.00 -9.41
N ILE A 220 10.21 16.24 -8.36
CA ILE A 220 10.24 16.71 -6.97
C ILE A 220 11.49 16.17 -6.29
N ALA A 221 12.21 17.04 -5.58
CA ALA A 221 13.34 16.69 -4.71
C ALA A 221 14.40 15.79 -5.37
N THR A 222 14.71 16.01 -6.66
CA THR A 222 15.85 15.35 -7.31
C THR A 222 17.13 15.98 -6.79
N THR A 223 17.84 15.29 -5.91
CA THR A 223 19.25 15.60 -5.66
C THR A 223 20.03 15.17 -6.91
N SER A 224 20.40 16.14 -7.74
CA SER A 224 21.51 15.98 -8.69
C SER A 224 22.81 15.75 -7.95
#